data_AF-A0A9W6NUG2-F1
#
_entry.id   AF-A0A9W6NUG2-F1
#
_cell.length_a   1.000
_cell.length_b   1.000
_cell.length_c   1.000
_cell.angle_alpha   90.00
_cell.angle_beta   90.00
_cell.angle_gamma   90.00
#
_symmetry.space_group_name_H-M   'P 1'
#
loop_
_entity.id
_entity.type
_entity.pdbx_description
1 polymer ?
#
loop_
_entity_poly.entity_id
_entity_poly.type
_entity_poly.pdbx_seq_one_letter_code
_entity_poly.pdbx_strand_id
1 'polypeptide(L)'
;MPVSSWRCRKVGAACDSGDVRVTGRDLERIPPGNLWVPRGEFGALWVAAEKLTSANGERGIADWVPAGVALTCRWVARAVSETANAQRLPVRAPVTGRRVLAFEEAIEAEYLAAETMLVRASPPALVRSQPGYVEAVSATLRWAWRATGSAPVLVPVAE
;
A
#
# COMPACT_ATOMS: atom_id res chain seq x y z
N MET A 1 3.83 -31.50 10.66
CA MET A 1 3.29 -30.15 10.38
C MET A 1 3.96 -29.16 11.32
N PRO A 2 4.76 -28.19 10.85
CA PRO A 2 5.28 -27.16 11.73
C PRO A 2 4.48 -25.87 11.61
N VAL A 3 3.92 -25.47 12.75
CA VAL A 3 3.35 -24.16 13.03
C VAL A 3 4.40 -23.08 12.75
N SER A 4 4.12 -22.21 11.77
CA SER A 4 4.97 -21.06 11.48
C SER A 4 4.79 -20.03 12.59
N SER A 5 5.74 -20.02 13.52
CA SER A 5 5.88 -18.97 14.53
C SER A 5 6.22 -17.66 13.83
N TRP A 6 5.28 -16.72 13.83
CA TRP A 6 5.52 -15.35 13.41
C TRP A 6 6.39 -14.67 14.46
N ARG A 7 7.71 -14.82 14.33
CA ARG A 7 8.66 -14.00 15.07
C ARG A 7 8.45 -12.55 14.62
N CYS A 8 7.99 -11.74 15.55
CA CYS A 8 7.98 -10.29 15.48
C CYS A 8 9.43 -9.84 15.25
N ARG A 9 9.80 -9.66 13.97
CA ARG A 9 11.09 -9.12 13.57
C ARG A 9 10.94 -7.61 13.70
N LYS A 10 11.64 -7.01 14.66
CA LYS A 10 11.86 -5.56 14.71
C LYS A 10 12.23 -5.10 13.30
N VAL A 11 11.35 -4.34 12.65
CA VAL A 11 11.65 -3.67 11.40
C VAL A 11 12.47 -2.45 11.77
N GLY A 12 13.75 -2.69 12.07
CA GLY A 12 14.76 -1.66 12.24
C GLY A 12 15.72 -1.71 11.05
N ALA A 13 15.74 -0.62 10.29
CA ALA A 13 16.83 -0.21 9.41
C ALA A 13 17.25 -1.19 8.29
N ALA A 14 16.47 -1.19 7.19
CA ALA A 14 16.98 -1.19 5.81
C ALA A 14 15.76 -1.11 4.85
N CYS A 15 14.96 -0.05 4.98
CA CYS A 15 14.19 0.40 3.85
C CYS A 15 15.10 1.39 3.14
N ASP A 16 15.43 1.13 1.87
CA ASP A 16 15.88 2.17 0.97
C ASP A 16 15.00 3.40 1.23
N SER A 17 15.56 4.43 1.84
CA SER A 17 15.05 5.79 1.83
C SER A 17 15.26 6.37 0.43
N GLY A 18 14.93 5.58 -0.59
CA GLY A 18 14.77 6.02 -1.95
C GLY A 18 13.50 6.85 -1.93
N ASP A 19 13.69 8.15 -1.88
CA ASP A 19 12.68 9.14 -2.20
C ASP A 19 12.01 8.71 -3.52
N VAL A 20 10.87 8.02 -3.43
CA VAL A 20 10.18 7.49 -4.60
C VAL A 20 9.55 8.70 -5.27
N ARG A 21 10.31 9.32 -6.18
CA ARG A 21 9.76 10.28 -7.13
C ARG A 21 8.83 9.52 -8.05
N VAL A 22 7.54 9.53 -7.72
CA VAL A 22 6.48 9.09 -8.63
C VAL A 22 6.58 9.96 -9.88
N THR A 23 6.96 9.33 -10.99
CA THR A 23 7.09 10.04 -12.27
C THR A 23 5.83 9.85 -13.11
N GLY A 24 5.59 10.73 -14.09
CA GLY A 24 4.53 10.53 -15.08
C GLY A 24 4.64 9.17 -15.79
N ARG A 25 5.87 8.67 -15.96
CA ARG A 25 6.15 7.35 -16.53
C ARG A 25 5.65 6.19 -15.66
N ASP A 26 5.61 6.35 -14.33
CA ASP A 26 5.05 5.34 -13.44
C ASP A 26 3.52 5.27 -13.58
N LEU A 27 2.87 6.41 -13.83
CA LEU A 27 1.43 6.50 -14.08
C LEU A 27 1.02 5.99 -15.47
N GLU A 28 1.86 6.21 -16.48
CA GLU A 28 1.64 5.70 -17.85
C GLU A 28 1.75 4.18 -17.93
N ARG A 29 2.60 3.57 -17.09
CA ARG A 29 2.78 2.12 -17.02
C ARG A 29 1.62 1.40 -16.35
N ILE A 30 0.70 2.13 -15.74
CA ILE A 30 -0.48 1.53 -15.11
C ILE A 30 -1.43 1.04 -16.21
N PRO A 31 -1.74 -0.26 -16.24
CA PRO A 31 -2.69 -0.81 -17.20
C PRO A 31 -4.02 -0.06 -17.14
N PRO A 32 -4.67 0.22 -18.29
CA PRO A 32 -5.91 0.99 -18.31
C PRO A 32 -7.03 0.31 -17.52
N GLY A 33 -7.04 -1.03 -17.44
CA GLY A 33 -8.01 -1.76 -16.63
C GLY A 33 -7.86 -1.52 -15.12
N ASN A 34 -6.66 -1.23 -14.63
CA ASN A 34 -6.36 -1.16 -13.19
C ASN A 34 -6.90 0.09 -12.48
N LEU A 35 -7.24 1.15 -13.23
CA LEU A 35 -7.66 2.43 -12.66
C LEU A 35 -8.94 2.92 -13.32
N TRP A 36 -9.93 3.20 -12.49
CA TRP A 36 -11.21 3.79 -12.91
C TRP A 36 -11.31 5.29 -12.55
N VAL A 37 -10.27 5.83 -11.92
CA VAL A 37 -10.11 7.25 -11.57
C VAL A 37 -9.08 7.92 -12.48
N PRO A 38 -9.12 9.26 -12.62
CA PRO A 38 -8.12 9.97 -13.40
C PRO A 38 -6.70 9.72 -12.89
N ARG A 39 -5.77 9.40 -13.80
CA ARG A 39 -4.36 9.14 -13.46
C ARG A 39 -3.69 10.29 -12.71
N GLY A 40 -4.08 11.53 -13.00
CA GLY A 40 -3.59 12.73 -12.31
C GLY A 40 -3.97 12.74 -10.83
N GLU A 41 -5.22 12.40 -10.51
CA GLU A 41 -5.68 12.31 -9.11
C GLU A 41 -5.00 11.16 -8.37
N PHE A 42 -4.90 10.00 -9.03
CA PHE A 42 -4.17 8.84 -8.49
C PHE A 42 -2.70 9.19 -8.20
N GLY A 43 -2.03 9.86 -9.14
CA GLY A 43 -0.65 10.31 -8.97
C GLY A 43 -0.48 11.32 -7.84
N ALA A 44 -1.42 12.27 -7.69
CA ALA A 44 -1.39 13.24 -6.61
C ALA A 44 -1.52 12.56 -5.23
N LEU A 45 -2.45 11.61 -5.08
CA LEU A 45 -2.59 10.84 -3.85
C LEU A 45 -1.32 10.03 -3.56
N TRP A 46 -0.77 9.35 -4.57
CA TRP A 46 0.43 8.55 -4.41
C TRP A 46 1.61 9.41 -3.94
N VAL A 47 1.89 10.53 -4.59
CA VAL A 47 2.95 11.47 -4.17
C VAL A 47 2.75 11.96 -2.74
N ALA A 48 1.53 12.30 -2.34
CA ALA A 48 1.23 12.74 -0.99
C ALA A 48 1.50 11.64 0.04
N ALA A 49 1.08 10.41 -0.25
CA ALA A 49 1.29 9.25 0.61
C ALA A 49 2.78 8.92 0.80
N GLU A 50 3.56 8.98 -0.27
CA GLU A 50 5.01 8.77 -0.25
C GLU A 50 5.70 9.79 0.65
N LYS A 51 5.41 11.08 0.43
CA LYS A 51 5.98 12.18 1.23
C LYS A 51 5.67 12.05 2.71
N LEU A 52 4.43 11.74 3.05
CA LEU A 52 4.02 11.56 4.45
C LEU A 52 4.65 10.31 5.07
N THR A 53 4.74 9.21 4.33
CA THR A 53 5.41 7.99 4.81
C THR A 53 6.88 8.26 5.11
N SER A 54 7.58 8.95 4.22
CA SER A 54 8.99 9.33 4.43
C SER A 54 9.15 10.27 5.63
N ALA A 55 8.35 11.34 5.71
CA ALA A 55 8.41 12.29 6.82
C ALA A 55 8.09 11.64 8.18
N ASN A 56 7.10 10.74 8.23
CA ASN A 56 6.78 9.98 9.44
C ASN A 56 7.93 9.05 9.83
N GLY A 57 8.57 8.39 8.85
CA GLY A 57 9.75 7.55 9.08
C GLY A 57 10.93 8.32 9.68
N GLU A 58 11.22 9.52 9.15
CA GLU A 58 12.28 10.41 9.67
C GLU A 58 11.98 10.88 11.10
N ARG A 59 10.71 11.13 11.43
CA ARG A 59 10.26 11.54 12.76
C ARG A 59 10.02 10.36 13.72
N GLY A 60 10.17 9.11 13.27
CA GLY A 60 9.86 7.93 14.06
C GLY A 60 8.37 7.76 14.41
N ILE A 61 7.48 8.40 13.67
CA ILE A 61 6.02 8.34 13.86
C ILE A 61 5.50 7.06 13.20
N ALA A 62 4.85 6.20 13.99
CA ALA A 62 4.25 4.95 13.53
C ALA A 62 2.82 5.16 13.00
N ASP A 63 2.66 6.05 12.02
CA ASP A 63 1.39 6.22 11.31
C ASP A 63 1.37 5.37 10.05
N TRP A 64 0.46 4.38 10.04
CA TRP A 64 0.37 3.38 9.00
C TRP A 64 -0.61 3.73 7.89
N VAL A 65 -1.40 4.80 8.04
CA VAL A 65 -2.39 5.22 7.02
C VAL A 65 -1.67 5.64 5.73
N PRO A 66 -0.70 6.58 5.75
CA PRO A 66 0.04 6.94 4.54
C PRO A 66 0.81 5.75 3.95
N ALA A 67 1.34 4.87 4.79
CA ALA A 67 2.07 3.68 4.36
C ALA A 67 1.17 2.69 3.61
N GLY A 68 -0.07 2.49 4.08
CA GLY A 68 -1.09 1.66 3.42
C GLY A 68 -1.49 2.22 2.05
N VAL A 69 -1.70 3.53 1.95
CA VAL A 69 -1.99 4.19 0.67
C VAL A 69 -0.80 4.06 -0.28
N ALA A 70 0.42 4.43 0.16
CA ALA A 70 1.61 4.40 -0.68
C ALA A 70 1.90 2.99 -1.22
N LEU A 71 1.83 1.96 -0.36
CA LEU A 71 2.07 0.58 -0.80
C LEU A 71 1.01 0.10 -1.79
N THR A 72 -0.26 0.45 -1.56
CA THR A 72 -1.35 0.12 -2.49
C THR A 72 -1.13 0.77 -3.85
N CYS A 73 -0.77 2.06 -3.88
CA CYS A 73 -0.50 2.78 -5.12
C CYS A 73 0.68 2.16 -5.89
N ARG A 74 1.79 1.87 -5.20
CA ARG A 74 2.96 1.16 -5.78
C ARG A 74 2.55 -0.17 -6.40
N TRP A 75 1.75 -0.96 -5.68
CA TRP A 75 1.33 -2.28 -6.15
C TRP A 75 0.40 -2.20 -7.36
N VAL A 76 -0.63 -1.34 -7.33
CA VAL A 76 -1.55 -1.08 -8.46
C VAL A 76 -0.80 -0.60 -9.69
N ALA A 77 0.23 0.22 -9.50
CA ALA A 77 1.10 0.68 -10.57
C ALA A 77 2.10 -0.37 -11.09
N ARG A 78 2.07 -1.59 -10.54
CA ARG A 78 3.00 -2.68 -10.86
C ARG A 78 4.46 -2.26 -10.66
N ALA A 79 4.70 -1.47 -9.63
CA ALA A 79 6.05 -1.08 -9.25
C ALA A 79 6.87 -2.33 -8.88
N VAL A 80 8.17 -2.21 -9.12
CA VAL A 80 9.15 -3.25 -8.83
C VAL A 80 10.10 -2.68 -7.79
N SER A 81 10.25 -3.38 -6.68
CA SER A 81 11.23 -3.05 -5.65
C SER A 81 12.52 -3.81 -5.92
N GLU A 82 13.65 -3.14 -5.71
CA GLU A 82 14.95 -3.79 -5.66
C GLU A 82 15.21 -4.27 -4.23
N THR A 83 15.77 -5.46 -4.09
CA THR A 83 16.19 -6.00 -2.78
C THR A 83 17.66 -5.69 -2.53
N ALA A 84 18.13 -5.86 -1.30
CA ALA A 84 19.55 -5.71 -0.94
C ALA A 84 20.51 -6.57 -1.80
N ASN A 85 20.01 -7.64 -2.43
CA ASN A 85 20.77 -8.50 -3.33
C ASN A 85 20.61 -8.11 -4.81
N ALA A 86 20.24 -6.86 -5.10
CA ALA A 86 19.94 -6.33 -6.44
C ALA A 86 18.84 -7.09 -7.21
N GLN A 87 18.06 -7.95 -6.53
CA GLN A 87 16.96 -8.68 -7.16
C GLN A 87 15.76 -7.76 -7.30
N ARG A 88 15.26 -7.62 -8.52
CA ARG A 88 14.06 -6.86 -8.86
C ARG A 88 12.81 -7.73 -8.72
N LEU A 89 11.95 -7.40 -7.77
CA LEU A 89 10.75 -8.18 -7.46
C LEU A 89 9.51 -7.28 -7.47
N PRO A 90 8.35 -7.78 -7.91
CA PRO A 90 7.09 -7.06 -7.75
C PRO A 90 6.88 -6.64 -6.31
N VAL A 91 6.36 -5.42 -6.13
CA VAL A 91 5.83 -4.98 -4.85
C VAL A 91 4.81 -6.00 -4.35
N ARG A 92 4.83 -6.28 -3.05
CA ARG A 92 3.90 -7.24 -2.44
C ARG A 92 2.50 -6.63 -2.38
N ALA A 93 1.50 -7.47 -2.57
CA ALA A 93 0.11 -7.10 -2.34
C ALA A 93 -0.07 -6.67 -0.85
N PRO A 94 -0.75 -5.54 -0.59
CA PRO A 94 -0.69 -4.84 0.70
C PRO A 94 -1.27 -5.59 1.89
N VAL A 95 -2.28 -6.43 1.69
CA VAL A 95 -3.00 -7.22 2.69
C VAL A 95 -2.59 -8.69 2.64
N THR A 96 -2.58 -9.31 1.45
CA THR A 96 -2.29 -10.74 1.31
C THR A 96 -0.80 -11.05 1.27
N GLY A 97 0.05 -10.05 1.01
CA GLY A 97 1.51 -10.20 0.94
C GLY A 97 2.01 -10.96 -0.28
N ARG A 98 1.11 -11.31 -1.22
CA ARG A 98 1.41 -12.08 -2.44
C ARG A 98 2.34 -11.27 -3.35
N ARG A 99 3.35 -11.93 -3.94
CA ARG A 99 4.26 -11.33 -4.92
C ARG A 99 3.73 -11.57 -6.34
N VAL A 100 2.61 -10.96 -6.66
CA VAL A 100 1.99 -11.00 -7.99
C VAL A 100 1.82 -9.57 -8.50
N LEU A 101 1.95 -9.38 -9.81
CA LEU A 101 1.61 -8.11 -10.44
C LEU A 101 0.12 -7.85 -10.24
N ALA A 102 -0.24 -6.58 -10.03
CA ALA A 102 -1.63 -6.15 -9.93
C ALA A 102 -2.30 -6.25 -11.32
N PHE A 103 -2.84 -7.43 -11.65
CA PHE A 103 -3.88 -7.59 -12.68
C PHE A 103 -5.25 -7.42 -12.03
N GLU A 104 -6.29 -7.25 -12.84
CA GLU A 104 -7.67 -7.01 -12.38
C GLU A 104 -8.13 -8.05 -11.34
N GLU A 105 -7.84 -9.32 -11.58
CA GLU A 105 -8.19 -10.42 -10.68
C GLU A 105 -7.41 -10.35 -9.37
N ALA A 106 -6.15 -9.91 -9.43
CA ALA A 106 -5.34 -9.73 -8.23
C ALA A 106 -5.86 -8.54 -7.42
N ILE A 107 -6.19 -7.42 -8.08
CA ILE A 107 -6.73 -6.21 -7.45
C ILE A 107 -8.06 -6.52 -6.77
N GLU A 108 -8.97 -7.21 -7.46
CA GLU A 108 -10.26 -7.61 -6.89
C GLU A 108 -10.08 -8.57 -5.71
N ALA A 109 -9.19 -9.57 -5.81
CA ALA A 109 -8.91 -10.48 -4.70
C ALA A 109 -8.34 -9.74 -3.48
N GLU A 110 -7.48 -8.74 -3.70
CA GLU A 110 -6.89 -7.94 -2.64
C GLU A 110 -7.93 -7.01 -1.99
N TYR A 111 -8.81 -6.42 -2.79
CA TYR A 111 -9.95 -5.63 -2.33
C TYR A 111 -10.85 -6.46 -1.41
N LEU A 112 -11.27 -7.64 -1.88
CA LEU A 112 -12.10 -8.56 -1.08
C LEU A 112 -11.39 -9.02 0.20
N ALA A 113 -10.08 -9.23 0.15
CA ALA A 113 -9.29 -9.57 1.32
C ALA A 113 -9.27 -8.42 2.36
N ALA A 114 -9.10 -7.18 1.91
CA ALA A 114 -9.14 -6.00 2.78
C ALA A 114 -10.52 -5.83 3.45
N GLU A 115 -11.59 -5.89 2.65
CA GLU A 115 -12.97 -5.80 3.13
C GLU A 115 -13.30 -6.91 4.15
N THR A 116 -12.90 -8.14 3.83
CA THR A 116 -13.09 -9.29 4.72
C THR A 116 -12.36 -9.10 6.04
N MET A 117 -11.15 -8.50 6.04
CA MET A 117 -10.43 -8.23 7.28
C MET A 117 -11.13 -7.18 8.15
N LEU A 118 -11.76 -6.17 7.57
CA LEU A 118 -12.44 -5.09 8.29
C LEU A 118 -13.75 -5.55 8.95
N VAL A 119 -14.48 -6.48 8.34
CA VAL A 119 -15.76 -6.99 8.89
C VAL A 119 -15.59 -8.14 9.88
N ARG A 120 -14.37 -8.67 10.05
CA ARG A 120 -14.11 -9.79 10.97
C ARG A 120 -14.26 -9.34 12.42
N ALA A 121 -15.08 -10.08 13.17
CA ALA A 121 -15.30 -9.85 14.59
C ALA A 121 -14.00 -9.93 15.44
N SER A 122 -13.01 -10.72 15.00
CA SER A 122 -11.68 -10.74 15.61
C SER A 122 -10.66 -10.11 14.65
N PRO A 123 -10.12 -8.93 14.96
CA PRO A 123 -9.18 -8.24 14.09
C PRO A 123 -7.90 -9.07 13.89
N PRO A 124 -7.49 -9.36 12.64
CA PRO A 124 -6.23 -10.05 12.36
C PRO A 124 -5.01 -9.30 12.91
N ALA A 125 -3.88 -10.00 13.05
CA ALA A 125 -2.65 -9.44 13.63
C ALA A 125 -2.22 -8.13 12.93
N LEU A 126 -2.34 -8.06 11.60
CA LEU A 126 -2.00 -6.88 10.81
C LEU A 126 -2.79 -5.63 11.26
N VAL A 127 -4.12 -5.75 11.38
CA VAL A 127 -5.01 -4.68 11.84
C VAL A 127 -4.65 -4.23 13.25
N ARG A 128 -4.31 -5.17 14.14
CA ARG A 128 -3.93 -4.85 15.53
C ARG A 128 -2.58 -4.15 15.62
N SER A 129 -1.61 -4.56 14.80
CA SER A 129 -0.26 -4.02 14.86
C SER A 129 -0.08 -2.73 14.06
N GLN A 130 -0.96 -2.48 13.09
CA GLN A 130 -0.89 -1.34 12.18
C GLN A 130 -2.25 -0.67 12.06
N PRO A 131 -2.66 0.11 13.09
CA PRO A 131 -3.95 0.78 13.09
C PRO A 131 -4.14 1.67 11.85
N GLY A 132 -5.30 1.59 11.21
CA GLY A 132 -5.65 2.41 10.04
C GLY A 132 -5.05 1.94 8.71
N TYR A 133 -4.11 0.99 8.72
CA TYR A 133 -3.46 0.51 7.50
C TYR A 133 -4.45 -0.20 6.56
N VAL A 134 -5.24 -1.15 7.08
CA VAL A 134 -6.15 -1.96 6.25
C VAL A 134 -7.33 -1.10 5.78
N GLU A 135 -7.78 -0.18 6.61
CA GLU A 135 -8.77 0.84 6.27
C GLU A 135 -8.28 1.72 5.11
N ALA A 136 -7.02 2.17 5.16
CA ALA A 136 -6.40 2.95 4.10
C ALA A 136 -6.27 2.17 2.79
N VAL A 137 -5.85 0.89 2.86
CA VAL A 137 -5.78 0.01 1.68
C VAL A 137 -7.16 -0.18 1.06
N SER A 138 -8.17 -0.53 1.87
CA SER A 138 -9.55 -0.69 1.41
C SER A 138 -10.10 0.60 0.79
N ALA A 139 -9.93 1.74 1.45
CA ALA A 139 -10.39 3.03 0.94
C ALA A 139 -9.72 3.39 -0.40
N THR A 140 -8.41 3.14 -0.53
CA THR A 140 -7.68 3.35 -1.79
C THR A 140 -8.22 2.48 -2.91
N LEU A 141 -8.48 1.19 -2.64
CA LEU A 141 -9.02 0.26 -3.65
C LEU A 141 -10.49 0.57 -3.99
N ARG A 142 -11.32 0.94 -3.02
CA ARG A 142 -12.71 1.40 -3.31
C ARG A 142 -12.71 2.58 -4.26
N TRP A 143 -11.88 3.59 -3.97
CA TRP A 143 -11.79 4.79 -4.79
C TRP A 143 -11.16 4.50 -6.16
N ALA A 144 -9.95 3.95 -6.21
CA ALA A 144 -9.17 3.83 -7.44
C ALA A 144 -9.65 2.69 -8.37
N TRP A 145 -10.09 1.56 -7.81
CA TRP A 145 -10.50 0.37 -8.56
C TRP A 145 -12.02 0.24 -8.69
N ARG A 146 -12.79 0.50 -7.63
CA ARG A 146 -14.27 0.41 -7.72
C ARG A 146 -14.94 1.72 -8.13
N ALA A 147 -14.18 2.80 -8.33
CA ALA A 147 -14.71 4.15 -8.55
C ALA A 147 -15.82 4.54 -7.55
N THR A 148 -15.68 4.05 -6.32
CA THR A 148 -16.69 4.19 -5.26
C THR A 148 -16.07 4.89 -4.05
N GLY A 149 -16.76 5.90 -3.53
CA GLY A 149 -16.25 6.71 -2.41
C GLY A 149 -15.21 7.74 -2.85
N SER A 150 -14.59 8.39 -1.85
CA SER A 150 -13.63 9.48 -2.06
C SER A 150 -12.19 8.99 -1.89
N ALA A 151 -11.24 9.71 -2.50
CA ALA A 151 -9.82 9.50 -2.25
C ALA A 151 -9.53 9.55 -0.73
N PRO A 152 -8.68 8.65 -0.20
CA PRO A 152 -8.24 8.70 1.18
C PRO A 152 -7.69 10.09 1.54
N VAL A 153 -8.20 10.67 2.62
CA VAL A 153 -7.71 11.94 3.14
C VAL A 153 -6.48 11.66 3.98
N LEU A 154 -5.33 12.15 3.51
CA LEU A 154 -4.07 12.04 4.23
C LEU A 154 -3.85 13.32 5.03
N VAL A 155 -4.11 13.25 6.33
CA VAL A 155 -3.86 14.35 7.26
C VAL A 155 -2.52 14.09 7.94
N PRO A 156 -1.55 15.03 7.90
CA PRO A 156 -0.35 14.88 8.68
C PRO A 156 -0.71 14.84 10.17
N VAL A 157 -0.13 13.89 10.90
CA VAL A 157 -0.25 13.86 12.37
C VAL A 157 0.39 15.14 12.90
N ALA A 158 -0.45 16.07 13.38
CA ALA A 158 -0.01 17.25 14.08
C ALA A 158 0.66 16.82 15.40
N GLU A 159 1.77 17.49 15.70
CA GLU A 159 2.58 17.27 16.91
C GLU A 159 1.83 17.62 18.20
#